data_AF-A0A954CQF7-F1
#
_entry.id   AF-A0A954CQF7-F1
#
_cell.length_a   1.000
_cell.length_b   1.000
_cell.length_c   1.000
_cell.angle_alpha   90.00
_cell.angle_beta   90.00
_cell.angle_gamma   90.00
#
_symmetry.space_group_name_H-M   'P 1'
#
loop_
_entity.id
_entity.type
_entity.pdbx_description
1 polymer ?
#
loop_
_entity_poly.entity_id
_entity_poly.type
_entity_poly.pdbx_seq_one_letter_code
_entity_poly.pdbx_strand_id
1 'polypeptide(L)'
;RKLGLDVLIGGFHVSGVNALLPGRSPEVQQLVDIGVHVVRGEVDARWGEILTRLLNGTLPTWFDLLTEQPDLSRLPLPVTDGHYMHRFAVSDLGTIDASRGCPFNCSFCTIVNVQGRKMRARTPQAILKGMREQYS
;
A
#
# COMPACT_ATOMS: atom_id res chain seq x y z
N ARG A 1 21.63 3.73 -5.28
CA ARG A 1 22.06 3.15 -3.98
C ARG A 1 23.48 3.58 -3.58
N LYS A 2 23.80 4.89 -3.61
CA LYS A 2 25.18 5.39 -3.36
C LYS A 2 25.66 5.15 -1.92
N LEU A 3 24.73 5.01 -0.97
CA LEU A 3 25.02 4.77 0.45
C LEU A 3 24.98 3.28 0.84
N GLY A 4 24.84 2.35 -0.12
CA GLY A 4 24.73 0.91 0.16
C GLY A 4 23.44 0.49 0.87
N LEU A 5 22.46 1.39 1.01
CA LEU A 5 21.18 1.10 1.64
C LEU A 5 20.23 0.38 0.68
N ASP A 6 19.45 -0.55 1.24
CA ASP A 6 18.30 -1.11 0.57
C ASP A 6 17.20 -0.07 0.43
N VAL A 7 16.60 -0.02 -0.76
CA VAL A 7 15.54 0.93 -1.07
C VAL A 7 14.34 0.15 -1.57
N LEU A 8 13.19 0.38 -0.94
CA LEU A 8 11.91 -0.19 -1.32
C LEU A 8 10.96 0.93 -1.70
N ILE A 9 10.21 0.74 -2.79
CA ILE A 9 9.14 1.63 -3.22
C ILE A 9 7.87 0.83 -3.49
N GLY A 10 6.72 1.41 -3.16
CA GLY A 10 5.43 0.82 -3.46
C GLY A 10 4.33 1.87 -3.44
N GLY A 11 3.11 1.42 -3.17
CA GLY A 11 1.93 2.28 -3.08
C GLY A 11 1.12 2.30 -4.37
N PHE A 12 0.05 3.09 -4.33
CA PHE A 12 -1.03 3.03 -5.32
C PHE A 12 -0.58 3.44 -6.72
N HIS A 13 0.29 4.46 -6.85
CA HIS A 13 0.78 4.94 -8.14
C HIS A 13 1.63 3.89 -8.88
N VAL A 14 2.61 3.29 -8.20
CA VAL A 14 3.48 2.26 -8.79
C VAL A 14 2.68 0.99 -9.11
N SER A 15 1.72 0.63 -8.25
CA SER A 15 0.83 -0.48 -8.53
C SER A 15 -0.06 -0.19 -9.75
N GLY A 16 -0.66 1.00 -9.79
CA GLY A 16 -1.66 1.40 -10.77
C GLY A 16 -1.11 1.60 -12.18
N VAL A 17 -0.02 2.35 -12.32
CA VAL A 17 0.61 2.62 -13.64
C VAL A 17 0.91 1.32 -14.37
N ASN A 18 1.44 0.34 -13.67
CA ASN A 18 1.81 -0.95 -14.24
C ASN A 18 0.69 -1.99 -14.26
N ALA A 19 -0.44 -1.74 -13.60
CA ALA A 19 -1.62 -2.59 -13.71
C ALA A 19 -2.51 -2.14 -14.89
N LEU A 20 -2.43 -0.87 -15.27
CA LEU A 20 -3.17 -0.27 -16.37
C LEU A 20 -2.42 -0.31 -17.71
N LEU A 21 -1.09 -0.18 -17.67
CA LEU A 21 -0.26 -0.13 -18.87
C LEU A 21 0.49 -1.45 -19.09
N PRO A 22 0.71 -1.87 -20.34
CA PRO A 22 1.48 -3.07 -20.63
C PRO A 22 2.94 -2.88 -20.19
N GLY A 23 3.45 -3.82 -19.40
CA GLY A 23 4.84 -3.85 -18.98
C GLY A 23 5.20 -2.82 -17.91
N ARG A 24 6.50 -2.54 -17.79
CA ARG A 24 7.02 -1.56 -16.83
C ARG A 24 7.14 -0.19 -17.47
N SER A 25 6.68 0.86 -16.78
CA SER A 25 7.02 2.22 -17.22
C SER A 25 8.55 2.40 -17.19
N PRO A 26 9.12 3.25 -18.05
CA PRO A 26 10.57 3.48 -18.09
C PRO A 26 11.15 3.85 -16.72
N GLU A 27 10.44 4.66 -15.94
CA GLU A 27 10.85 5.10 -14.60
C GLU A 27 10.91 3.94 -13.61
N VAL A 28 9.91 3.05 -13.66
CA VAL A 28 9.87 1.86 -12.81
C VAL A 28 10.95 0.85 -13.23
N GLN A 29 11.20 0.70 -14.52
CA GLN A 29 12.27 -0.16 -15.01
C GLN A 29 13.64 0.35 -14.57
N GLN A 30 13.89 1.66 -14.67
CA GLN A 30 15.12 2.28 -14.17
C GLN A 30 15.34 2.01 -12.68
N LEU A 31 14.29 2.09 -11.85
CA LEU A 31 14.36 1.76 -10.43
C LEU A 31 14.78 0.30 -10.20
N VAL A 32 14.15 -0.63 -10.92
CA VAL A 32 14.51 -2.06 -10.87
C VAL A 32 15.96 -2.29 -11.30
N ASP A 33 16.42 -1.64 -12.37
CA ASP A 33 17.76 -1.80 -12.93
C ASP A 33 18.85 -1.32 -11.97
N ILE A 34 18.59 -0.25 -11.20
CA ILE A 34 19.50 0.23 -10.14
C ILE A 34 19.33 -0.52 -8.81
N GLY A 35 18.51 -1.58 -8.80
CA GLY A 35 18.32 -2.50 -7.69
C GLY A 35 17.27 -2.10 -6.66
N VAL A 36 16.44 -1.07 -6.91
CA VAL A 36 15.33 -0.73 -5.99
C VAL A 36 14.31 -1.86 -5.99
N HIS A 37 13.84 -2.24 -4.80
CA HIS A 37 12.77 -3.21 -4.63
C HIS A 37 11.42 -2.53 -4.86
N VAL A 38 10.77 -2.88 -5.97
CA VAL A 38 9.44 -2.39 -6.33
C VAL A 38 8.40 -3.40 -5.85
N VAL A 39 7.56 -2.97 -4.91
CA VAL A 39 6.43 -3.76 -4.39
C VAL A 39 5.12 -3.20 -4.95
N ARG A 40 4.33 -4.06 -5.59
CA ARG A 40 3.01 -3.72 -6.14
C ARG A 40 1.91 -4.48 -5.42
N GLY A 41 0.77 -3.82 -5.22
CA GLY A 41 -0.36 -4.34 -4.45
C GLY A 41 -0.33 -3.89 -2.99
N GLU A 42 -1.26 -4.45 -2.23
CA GLU A 42 -1.43 -4.15 -0.81
C GLU A 42 -0.48 -4.98 0.04
N VAL A 43 0.31 -4.31 0.90
CA VAL A 43 1.37 -4.97 1.68
C VAL A 43 0.91 -5.42 3.07
N ASP A 44 -0.27 -5.01 3.51
CA ASP A 44 -0.69 -5.07 4.91
C ASP A 44 -0.55 -6.49 5.52
N ALA A 45 -0.93 -7.54 4.78
CA ALA A 45 -0.84 -8.93 5.24
C ALA A 45 0.53 -9.59 5.04
N ARG A 46 1.41 -9.00 4.22
CA ARG A 46 2.71 -9.56 3.80
C ARG A 46 3.89 -8.72 4.27
N TRP A 47 3.65 -7.65 5.02
CA TRP A 47 4.69 -6.71 5.44
C TRP A 47 5.83 -7.39 6.21
N GLY A 48 5.50 -8.29 7.15
CA GLY A 48 6.49 -9.06 7.88
C GLY A 48 7.37 -9.94 6.98
N GLU A 49 6.81 -10.54 5.94
CA GLU A 49 7.58 -11.30 4.95
C GLU A 49 8.49 -10.38 4.14
N ILE A 50 7.97 -9.25 3.64
CA ILE A 50 8.75 -8.29 2.87
C ILE A 50 9.98 -7.86 3.66
N LEU A 51 9.79 -7.48 4.93
CA LEU A 51 10.89 -7.09 5.81
C LEU A 51 11.88 -8.24 6.05
N THR A 52 11.38 -9.45 6.33
CA THR A 52 12.23 -10.63 6.54
C THR A 52 13.08 -10.93 5.32
N ARG A 53 12.49 -10.89 4.13
CA ARG A 53 13.20 -11.13 2.87
C ARG A 53 14.21 -10.03 2.57
N LEU A 54 13.86 -8.77 2.85
CA LEU A 54 14.75 -7.63 2.68
C LEU A 54 15.99 -7.78 3.57
N LEU A 55 15.80 -8.05 4.87
CA LEU A 55 16.89 -8.25 5.82
C LEU A 55 17.80 -9.43 5.46
N ASN A 56 17.23 -10.48 4.85
CA ASN A 56 17.99 -11.64 4.39
C ASN A 56 18.60 -11.46 2.99
N GLY A 57 18.42 -10.32 2.33
CA GLY A 57 18.92 -10.07 0.97
C GLY A 57 18.23 -10.92 -0.11
N THR A 58 17.02 -11.42 0.14
CA THR A 58 16.26 -12.34 -0.73
C THR A 58 14.99 -11.73 -1.32
N LEU A 59 14.70 -10.47 -1.01
CA LEU A 59 13.60 -9.76 -1.64
C LEU A 59 13.97 -9.47 -3.11
N PRO A 60 13.15 -9.86 -4.09
CA PRO A 60 13.42 -9.54 -5.48
C PRO A 60 13.28 -8.03 -5.71
N THR A 61 13.88 -7.52 -6.77
CA THR A 61 13.67 -6.12 -7.20
C THR A 61 12.25 -5.86 -7.72
N TRP A 62 11.51 -6.94 -8.03
CA TRP A 62 10.12 -6.90 -8.44
C TRP A 62 9.30 -7.88 -7.60
N PHE A 63 8.38 -7.37 -6.78
CA PHE A 63 7.55 -8.18 -5.89
C PHE A 63 6.07 -7.88 -6.10
N ASP A 64 5.32 -8.89 -6.57
CA ASP A 64 3.93 -8.74 -7.01
C ASP A 64 2.93 -9.34 -6.02
N LEU A 65 2.03 -8.49 -5.52
CA LEU A 65 0.94 -8.85 -4.60
C LEU A 65 -0.45 -8.46 -5.14
N LEU A 66 -0.58 -8.09 -6.43
CA LEU A 66 -1.86 -7.60 -6.99
C LEU A 66 -2.99 -8.64 -6.92
N THR A 67 -2.64 -9.93 -6.96
CA THR A 67 -3.58 -11.05 -6.89
C THR A 67 -3.91 -11.49 -5.46
N GLU A 68 -3.20 -10.98 -4.46
CA GLU A 68 -3.29 -11.41 -3.05
C GLU A 68 -3.83 -10.29 -2.15
N GLN A 69 -5.07 -9.89 -2.40
CA GLN A 69 -5.71 -8.82 -1.64
C GLN A 69 -6.02 -9.24 -0.19
N PRO A 70 -5.65 -8.45 0.83
CA PRO A 70 -5.81 -8.83 2.22
C PRO A 70 -7.26 -8.75 2.71
N ASP A 71 -7.60 -9.53 3.73
CA ASP A 71 -8.88 -9.39 4.43
C ASP A 71 -8.84 -8.21 5.40
N LEU A 72 -9.55 -7.11 5.07
CA LEU A 72 -9.55 -5.89 5.88
C LEU A 72 -10.21 -6.08 7.26
N SER A 73 -11.01 -7.12 7.46
CA SER A 73 -11.67 -7.37 8.75
C SER A 73 -10.67 -7.72 9.86
N ARG A 74 -9.46 -8.16 9.48
CA ARG A 74 -8.39 -8.59 10.38
C ARG A 74 -7.21 -7.62 10.44
N LEU A 75 -7.18 -6.63 9.55
CA LEU A 75 -6.08 -5.68 9.51
C LEU A 75 -6.24 -4.59 10.56
N PRO A 76 -5.15 -4.15 11.20
CA PRO A 76 -5.18 -2.95 12.03
C PRO A 76 -5.53 -1.72 11.18
N LEU A 77 -5.96 -0.65 11.87
CA LEU A 77 -6.03 0.68 11.29
C LEU A 77 -4.64 1.35 11.33
N PRO A 78 -4.33 2.28 10.41
CA PRO A 78 -3.11 3.08 10.47
C PRO A 78 -2.99 3.75 11.84
N VAL A 79 -1.78 3.90 12.39
CA VAL A 79 -1.55 4.64 13.63
C VAL A 79 -1.06 6.04 13.29
N THR A 80 -1.73 7.07 13.83
CA THR A 80 -1.31 8.46 13.70
C THR A 80 -0.40 8.86 14.85
N ASP A 81 0.66 9.61 14.53
CA ASP A 81 1.52 10.26 15.52
C ASP A 81 1.10 11.73 15.63
N GLY A 82 0.57 12.14 16.78
CA GLY A 82 0.14 13.52 17.03
C GLY A 82 1.26 14.54 16.83
N HIS A 83 2.50 14.22 17.23
CA HIS A 83 3.65 15.11 17.02
C HIS A 83 3.96 15.32 15.54
N TYR A 84 3.79 14.27 14.73
CA TYR A 84 3.92 14.36 13.28
C TYR A 84 2.77 15.17 12.68
N MET A 85 1.55 15.00 13.19
CA MET A 85 0.36 15.67 12.65
C MET A 85 0.36 17.19 12.87
N HIS A 86 1.01 17.69 13.93
CA HIS A 86 1.23 19.14 14.12
C HIS A 86 2.06 19.82 13.01
N ARG A 87 2.67 19.06 12.09
CA ARG A 87 3.38 19.60 10.92
C ARG A 87 2.47 19.89 9.73
N PHE A 88 1.19 19.55 9.81
CA PHE A 88 0.20 19.75 8.75
C PHE A 88 -0.66 20.98 9.05
N ALA A 89 -1.25 21.55 7.98
CA ALA A 89 -2.10 22.75 8.09
C ALA A 89 -3.34 22.55 8.98
N VAL A 90 -3.83 21.31 9.08
CA VAL A 90 -4.91 20.91 9.99
C VAL A 90 -4.40 19.71 10.78
N SER A 91 -3.91 19.95 11.98
CA SER A 91 -3.26 18.93 12.82
C SER A 91 -4.20 17.84 13.30
N ASP A 92 -5.50 18.15 13.37
CA ASP A 92 -6.51 17.26 13.94
C ASP A 92 -7.30 16.52 12.83
N LEU A 93 -6.85 16.66 11.57
CA LEU A 93 -7.43 15.95 10.46
C LEU A 93 -6.73 14.60 10.28
N GLY A 94 -7.52 13.53 10.23
CA GLY A 94 -7.04 12.23 9.82
C GLY A 94 -7.93 11.52 8.84
N THR A 95 -7.42 10.40 8.34
CA THR A 95 -8.10 9.59 7.34
C THR A 95 -8.21 8.15 7.83
N ILE A 96 -9.37 7.56 7.59
CA ILE A 96 -9.63 6.15 7.83
C ILE A 96 -10.14 5.56 6.53
N ASP A 97 -9.51 4.48 6.10
CA ASP A 97 -9.97 3.66 4.99
C ASP A 97 -10.94 2.60 5.53
N ALA A 98 -12.24 2.82 5.31
CA ALA A 98 -13.30 1.91 5.74
C ALA A 98 -13.40 0.66 4.84
N SER A 99 -12.97 0.74 3.58
CA SER A 99 -13.14 -0.32 2.60
C SER A 99 -12.26 -0.14 1.37
N ARG A 100 -11.77 -1.24 0.80
CA ARG A 100 -10.96 -1.27 -0.43
C ARG A 100 -11.61 -2.15 -1.50
N GLY A 101 -11.29 -1.86 -2.75
CA GLY A 101 -11.84 -2.56 -3.92
C GLY A 101 -13.14 -1.94 -4.42
N CYS A 102 -13.56 -2.31 -5.63
CA CYS A 102 -14.72 -1.68 -6.28
C CYS A 102 -15.44 -2.66 -7.22
N PRO A 103 -16.77 -2.86 -7.12
CA PRO A 103 -17.51 -3.78 -7.98
C PRO A 103 -17.81 -3.22 -9.39
N PHE A 104 -17.58 -1.93 -9.60
CA PHE A 104 -17.88 -1.27 -10.88
C PHE A 104 -16.81 -1.55 -11.94
N ASN A 105 -17.21 -1.57 -13.21
CA ASN A 105 -16.32 -1.82 -14.35
C ASN A 105 -16.02 -0.53 -15.15
N CYS A 106 -15.58 0.52 -14.47
CA CYS A 106 -15.21 1.77 -15.13
C CYS A 106 -13.93 1.59 -15.94
N SER A 107 -13.95 1.98 -17.22
CA SER A 107 -12.81 1.84 -18.16
C SER A 107 -11.58 2.68 -17.78
N PHE A 108 -11.76 3.71 -16.95
CA PHE A 108 -10.72 4.64 -16.53
C PHE A 108 -10.19 4.36 -15.11
N CYS A 109 -10.79 3.41 -14.37
CA CYS A 109 -10.54 3.29 -12.94
C CYS A 109 -9.34 2.40 -12.63
N THR A 110 -8.40 2.93 -11.86
CA THR A 110 -7.23 2.18 -11.36
C THR A 110 -7.58 1.25 -10.20
N ILE A 111 -8.64 1.55 -9.42
CA ILE A 111 -8.95 0.83 -8.17
C ILE A 111 -9.12 -0.67 -8.42
N VAL A 112 -9.89 -1.06 -9.45
CA VAL A 112 -10.16 -2.48 -9.72
C VAL A 112 -8.93 -3.27 -10.12
N ASN A 113 -7.92 -2.61 -10.68
CA ASN A 113 -6.67 -3.21 -11.13
C ASN A 113 -5.62 -3.32 -10.00
N VAL A 114 -5.80 -2.56 -8.91
CA VAL A 114 -4.89 -2.57 -7.76
C VAL A 114 -5.50 -3.25 -6.53
N GLN A 115 -6.71 -2.87 -6.15
CA GLN A 115 -7.40 -3.34 -4.95
C GLN A 115 -8.43 -4.44 -5.24
N GLY A 116 -8.62 -4.78 -6.51
CA GLY A 116 -9.53 -5.81 -6.98
C GLY A 116 -10.99 -5.37 -7.11
N ARG A 117 -11.80 -6.31 -7.63
CA ARG A 117 -13.22 -6.09 -7.98
C ARG A 117 -14.19 -6.37 -6.84
N LYS A 118 -13.68 -6.95 -5.75
CA LYS A 118 -14.48 -7.26 -4.57
C LYS A 118 -14.31 -6.14 -3.56
N MET A 119 -15.43 -5.50 -3.20
CA MET A 119 -15.47 -4.58 -2.07
C MET A 119 -15.17 -5.38 -0.79
N ARG A 120 -14.12 -5.00 -0.08
CA ARG A 120 -13.72 -5.54 1.21
C ARG A 120 -13.86 -4.43 2.23
N ALA A 121 -14.65 -4.64 3.27
CA ALA A 121 -14.92 -3.63 4.29
C ALA A 121 -14.32 -4.05 5.64
N ARG A 122 -13.94 -3.05 6.43
CA ARG A 122 -13.66 -3.21 7.85
C ARG A 122 -14.98 -3.32 8.61
N THR A 123 -14.94 -3.91 9.80
CA THR A 123 -16.13 -3.93 10.66
C THR A 123 -16.39 -2.54 11.24
N PRO A 124 -17.66 -2.12 11.43
CA PRO A 124 -17.97 -0.85 12.08
C PRO A 124 -17.31 -0.71 13.45
N GLN A 125 -17.18 -1.81 14.20
CA GLN A 125 -16.52 -1.85 15.50
C GLN A 125 -15.04 -1.52 15.41
N ALA A 126 -14.32 -2.02 14.40
CA ALA A 126 -12.92 -1.69 14.17
C ALA A 126 -12.74 -0.20 13.84
N ILE A 127 -13.64 0.37 13.03
CA ILE A 127 -13.63 1.81 12.69
C ILE A 127 -13.86 2.66 13.93
N LEU A 128 -14.92 2.37 14.70
CA LEU A 128 -15.23 3.10 15.93
C LEU A 128 -14.10 3.02 16.95
N LYS A 129 -13.47 1.84 17.08
CA LYS A 129 -12.30 1.66 17.94
C LYS A 129 -11.16 2.58 17.51
N GLY A 130 -10.78 2.57 16.23
CA GLY A 130 -9.70 3.43 15.73
C GLY A 130 -10.00 4.92 15.88
N MET A 131 -11.25 5.35 15.63
CA MET A 131 -11.67 6.73 15.85
C MET A 131 -11.45 7.20 17.29
N ARG A 132 -11.82 6.36 18.27
CA ARG A 132 -11.66 6.66 19.71
C ARG A 132 -10.22 6.54 20.21
N GLU A 133 -9.38 5.78 19.53
CA GLU A 133 -7.98 5.59 19.97
C GLU A 133 -7.04 6.63 19.36
N GLN A 134 -7.40 7.25 18.23
CA GLN A 134 -6.48 8.04 17.42
C GLN A 134 -6.94 9.46 17.09
N TYR A 135 -8.24 9.74 17.20
CA TYR A 135 -8.85 11.00 16.74
C TYR A 135 -9.76 11.65 17.79
N SER A 136 -9.67 11.22 19.05
CA SER A 136 -10.43 11.76 20.19
C SER A 136 -9.55 12.56 21.13
#